data_AF-A0A246FNB0-F1
#
_entry.id   AF-A0A246FNB0-F1
#
_cell.length_a   1.000
_cell.length_b   1.000
_cell.length_c   1.000
_cell.angle_alpha   90.00
_cell.angle_beta   90.00
_cell.angle_gamma   90.00
#
_symmetry.space_group_name_H-M   'P 1'
#
loop_
_entity.id
_entity.type
_entity.pdbx_description
1 polymer ?
#
loop_
_entity_poly.entity_id
_entity_poly.type
_entity_poly.pdbx_seq_one_letter_code
_entity_poly.pdbx_strand_id
1 'polypeptide(L)'
;MKYLFTILLLATVQLSYAQSSLLLNGIRTATNVGRIAARANNNKTKIKQKSALAPEATSSSTASTVGQPAPIMPFTYRGQAVSRQRTTAETIKGKGASEILALEAALEQTHQALLADSAQSFLPATQNEAIIAAARKAATVRPAWNYSAYQQELAFYQQEETRRMAPAPAPAPAKPVRKPRK
;
A
#
# COMPACT_ATOMS: atom_id res chain seq x y z
N MET A 1 39.08 -34.93 -0.84
CA MET A 1 38.30 -34.68 0.40
C MET A 1 38.52 -33.27 1.00
N LYS A 2 38.78 -32.21 0.21
CA LYS A 2 39.04 -30.84 0.74
C LYS A 2 38.04 -29.77 0.27
N TYR A 3 37.14 -30.09 -0.65
CA TYR A 3 36.18 -29.13 -1.22
C TYR A 3 34.74 -29.32 -0.74
N LEU A 4 34.47 -30.36 0.06
CA LEU A 4 33.13 -30.58 0.64
C LEU A 4 32.86 -29.66 1.83
N PHE A 5 33.90 -29.15 2.50
CA PHE A 5 33.75 -28.30 3.68
C PHE A 5 33.46 -26.83 3.33
N THR A 6 33.84 -26.37 2.14
CA THR A 6 33.63 -24.98 1.70
C THR A 6 32.24 -24.71 1.14
N ILE A 7 31.53 -25.73 0.64
CA ILE A 7 30.15 -25.58 0.14
C ILE A 7 29.14 -25.55 1.29
N LEU A 8 29.44 -26.22 2.41
CA LEU A 8 28.57 -26.24 3.59
C LEU A 8 28.57 -24.89 4.35
N LEU A 9 29.65 -24.10 4.24
CA LEU A 9 29.82 -22.86 5.01
C LEU A 9 29.24 -21.62 4.31
N LEU A 10 28.96 -21.68 3.00
CA LEU A 10 28.31 -20.59 2.27
C LEU A 10 26.77 -20.64 2.34
N ALA A 11 26.19 -21.74 2.84
CA ALA A 11 24.75 -21.95 2.89
C ALA A 11 24.07 -21.42 4.17
N THR A 12 24.83 -21.01 5.19
CA THR A 12 24.27 -20.60 6.50
C THR A 12 24.08 -19.11 6.70
N VAL A 13 24.46 -18.25 5.74
CA VAL A 13 24.43 -16.78 5.92
C VAL A 13 23.13 -16.11 5.45
N GLN A 14 22.19 -16.84 4.82
CA GLN A 14 20.95 -16.22 4.30
C GLN A 14 19.68 -16.43 5.16
N LEU A 15 19.77 -17.03 6.35
CA LEU A 15 18.58 -17.34 7.17
C LEU A 15 18.18 -16.28 8.21
N SER A 16 18.77 -15.08 8.19
CA SER A 16 18.67 -14.12 9.32
C SER A 16 17.91 -12.82 9.03
N TYR A 17 17.04 -12.76 8.02
CA TYR A 17 16.22 -11.56 7.72
C TYR A 17 14.72 -11.68 8.01
N ALA A 18 14.29 -12.72 8.73
CA ALA A 18 12.86 -13.00 8.92
C ALA A 18 12.23 -12.51 10.24
N GLN A 19 12.94 -11.84 11.15
CA GLN A 19 12.39 -11.60 12.51
C GLN A 19 12.57 -10.21 13.14
N SER A 20 13.01 -9.19 12.40
CA SER A 20 13.15 -7.83 12.98
C SER A 20 11.89 -6.95 12.88
N SER A 21 10.82 -7.37 12.19
CA SER A 21 9.61 -6.54 12.03
C SER A 21 8.58 -6.67 13.16
N LEU A 22 8.78 -7.57 14.13
CA LEU A 22 7.78 -7.83 15.19
C LEU A 22 7.96 -6.97 16.46
N LEU A 23 9.05 -6.20 16.57
CA LEU A 23 9.39 -5.46 17.79
C LEU A 23 9.15 -3.94 17.72
N LEU A 24 8.86 -3.36 16.54
CA LEU A 24 8.60 -1.92 16.39
C LEU A 24 7.10 -1.54 16.24
N ASN A 25 6.21 -2.49 15.99
CA ASN A 25 4.76 -2.24 15.83
C ASN A 25 3.92 -2.69 17.03
N GLY A 26 4.54 -3.16 18.13
CA GLY A 26 3.86 -3.82 19.24
C GLY A 26 3.29 -2.94 20.36
N ILE A 27 3.22 -1.60 20.24
CA ILE A 27 2.85 -0.70 21.36
C ILE A 27 1.60 0.17 21.08
N ARG A 28 0.78 -0.11 20.05
CA ARG A 28 -0.44 0.69 19.77
C ARG A 28 -1.76 -0.09 19.76
N THR A 29 -1.90 -1.12 20.58
CA THR A 29 -3.15 -1.90 20.70
C THR A 29 -3.63 -2.14 22.14
N ALA A 30 -3.42 -1.18 23.06
CA ALA A 30 -3.81 -1.35 24.47
C ALA A 30 -4.95 -0.43 25.00
N THR A 31 -5.54 0.48 24.21
CA THR A 31 -6.48 1.48 24.78
C THR A 31 -7.95 1.40 24.36
N ASN A 32 -8.37 0.48 23.49
CA ASN A 32 -9.76 0.50 22.98
C ASN A 32 -10.67 -0.67 23.43
N VAL A 33 -10.25 -1.52 24.37
CA VAL A 33 -11.09 -2.66 24.85
C VAL A 33 -12.07 -2.24 25.98
N GLY A 34 -12.00 -1.00 26.47
CA GLY A 34 -12.76 -0.55 27.65
C GLY A 34 -14.14 0.10 27.43
N ARG A 35 -14.69 0.18 26.21
CA ARG A 35 -15.95 0.94 25.95
C ARG A 35 -17.08 0.16 25.23
N ILE A 36 -17.06 -1.18 25.25
CA ILE A 36 -18.09 -2.01 24.59
C ILE A 36 -18.92 -2.82 25.61
N ALA A 37 -19.32 -2.22 26.72
CA ALA A 37 -20.15 -2.92 27.72
C ALA A 37 -21.28 -2.09 28.39
N ALA A 38 -21.63 -0.90 27.89
CA ALA A 38 -22.56 -0.01 28.61
C ALA A 38 -23.73 0.57 27.78
N ARG A 39 -24.07 0.01 26.61
CA ARG A 39 -25.19 0.53 25.80
C ARG A 39 -25.95 -0.57 25.05
N ALA A 40 -26.59 -1.46 25.80
CA ALA A 40 -27.57 -2.39 25.24
C ALA A 40 -28.65 -2.73 26.27
N ASN A 41 -29.28 -1.72 26.87
CA ASN A 41 -30.60 -1.90 27.48
C ASN A 41 -31.29 -0.55 27.69
N ASN A 42 -32.30 -0.25 26.87
CA ASN A 42 -33.58 0.34 27.28
C ASN A 42 -34.30 0.94 26.06
N ASN A 43 -35.37 0.24 25.70
CA ASN A 43 -36.33 0.57 24.67
C ASN A 43 -37.16 1.83 24.99
N LYS A 44 -37.71 2.42 23.91
CA LYS A 44 -38.98 3.18 23.85
C LYS A 44 -39.09 4.47 24.67
N THR A 45 -39.01 5.61 23.99
CA THR A 45 -40.06 6.66 24.00
C THR A 45 -39.73 7.78 22.99
N LYS A 46 -40.76 8.25 22.28
CA LYS A 46 -40.74 9.30 21.26
C LYS A 46 -40.21 10.64 21.81
N ILE A 47 -39.57 11.46 20.96
CA ILE A 47 -39.95 12.86 20.70
C ILE A 47 -39.23 13.36 19.43
N LYS A 48 -40.02 13.93 18.51
CA LYS A 48 -39.59 14.71 17.36
C LYS A 48 -38.91 16.00 17.84
N GLN A 49 -37.74 16.33 17.32
CA GLN A 49 -37.41 17.73 17.05
C GLN A 49 -36.45 17.83 15.86
N LYS A 50 -36.90 18.60 14.87
CA LYS A 50 -36.27 18.89 13.59
C LYS A 50 -35.59 20.26 13.72
N SER A 51 -34.27 20.31 13.50
CA SER A 51 -33.52 21.42 12.91
C SER A 51 -32.05 20.96 12.78
N ALA A 52 -31.61 20.54 11.61
CA ALA A 52 -31.02 21.38 10.57
C ALA A 52 -29.54 21.71 10.84
N LEU A 53 -28.63 20.85 10.39
CA LEU A 53 -27.72 21.10 9.25
C LEU A 53 -26.93 19.80 8.96
N ALA A 54 -26.90 19.42 7.69
CA ALA A 54 -26.43 18.14 7.15
C ALA A 54 -24.87 18.04 7.04
N PRO A 55 -24.30 16.89 6.64
CA PRO A 55 -24.37 15.61 7.38
C PRO A 55 -23.01 14.88 7.50
N GLU A 56 -22.88 14.11 8.59
CA GLU A 56 -22.30 12.76 8.75
C GLU A 56 -21.48 12.20 7.56
N ALA A 57 -20.22 11.75 7.72
CA ALA A 57 -19.77 10.71 8.65
C ALA A 57 -20.72 9.50 8.72
N THR A 58 -21.05 8.92 7.56
CA THR A 58 -21.83 7.68 7.50
C THR A 58 -20.89 6.49 7.32
N SER A 59 -20.51 5.90 8.45
CA SER A 59 -20.15 4.49 8.51
C SER A 59 -21.40 3.66 8.18
N SER A 60 -21.57 3.31 6.90
CA SER A 60 -22.55 2.32 6.48
C SER A 60 -21.90 0.95 6.41
N SER A 61 -22.09 0.21 7.50
CA SER A 61 -22.16 -1.25 7.48
C SER A 61 -23.20 -1.68 6.46
N THR A 62 -22.76 -2.24 5.33
CA THR A 62 -23.63 -2.98 4.41
C THR A 62 -23.09 -4.39 4.24
N ALA A 63 -23.99 -5.33 4.53
CA ALA A 63 -23.90 -6.77 4.42
C ALA A 63 -22.96 -7.27 3.31
N SER A 64 -22.00 -8.10 3.70
CA SER A 64 -21.11 -8.84 2.81
C SER A 64 -21.90 -9.83 1.96
N THR A 65 -22.26 -9.41 0.75
CA THR A 65 -22.68 -10.31 -0.32
C THR A 65 -21.43 -11.00 -0.86
N VAL A 66 -21.48 -12.34 -0.94
CA VAL A 66 -20.41 -13.19 -1.47
C VAL A 66 -20.02 -12.69 -2.87
N GLY A 67 -18.77 -12.28 -3.05
CA GLY A 67 -18.18 -12.00 -4.37
C GLY A 67 -18.12 -10.54 -4.82
N GLN A 68 -18.44 -9.58 -3.95
CA GLN A 68 -18.36 -8.16 -4.34
C GLN A 68 -16.90 -7.66 -4.32
N PRO A 69 -16.42 -7.01 -5.40
CA PRO A 69 -15.07 -6.44 -5.43
C PRO A 69 -14.93 -5.38 -4.34
N ALA A 70 -13.76 -5.36 -3.69
CA ALA A 70 -13.45 -4.40 -2.65
C ALA A 70 -13.64 -2.95 -3.14
N PRO A 71 -14.03 -2.01 -2.26
CA PRO A 71 -14.12 -0.61 -2.66
C PRO A 71 -12.77 -0.12 -3.18
N ILE A 72 -12.77 0.39 -4.41
CA ILE A 72 -11.62 1.11 -4.97
C ILE A 72 -11.66 2.51 -4.34
N MET A 73 -10.69 2.78 -3.48
CA MET A 73 -10.53 4.07 -2.81
C MET A 73 -9.36 4.82 -3.46
N PRO A 74 -9.60 5.94 -4.16
CA PRO A 74 -8.50 6.71 -4.71
C PRO A 74 -7.69 7.36 -3.59
N PHE A 75 -6.38 7.50 -3.78
CA PHE A 75 -5.54 8.40 -3.00
C PHE A 75 -5.05 9.56 -3.87
N THR A 76 -4.79 10.71 -3.26
CA THR A 76 -4.26 11.88 -3.94
C THR A 76 -2.78 12.01 -3.63
N TYR A 77 -1.94 12.12 -4.66
CA TYR A 77 -0.52 12.40 -4.52
C TYR A 77 -0.10 13.47 -5.53
N ARG A 78 0.47 14.58 -5.05
CA ARG A 78 0.89 15.74 -5.87
C ARG A 78 -0.19 16.24 -6.86
N GLY A 79 -1.45 16.22 -6.44
CA GLY A 79 -2.58 16.68 -7.26
C GLY A 79 -3.11 15.65 -8.27
N GLN A 80 -2.53 14.45 -8.33
CA GLN A 80 -3.04 13.34 -9.13
C GLN A 80 -3.82 12.37 -8.24
N ALA A 81 -5.02 11.97 -8.69
CA ALA A 81 -5.80 10.91 -8.05
C ALA A 81 -5.43 9.56 -8.66
N VAL A 82 -5.10 8.59 -7.82
CA VAL A 82 -4.68 7.24 -8.22
C VAL A 82 -5.59 6.22 -7.57
N SER A 83 -6.16 5.32 -8.37
CA SER A 83 -6.98 4.21 -7.89
C SER A 83 -6.17 3.30 -6.99
N ARG A 84 -6.68 2.99 -5.80
CA ARG A 84 -6.09 2.00 -4.89
C ARG A 84 -7.16 1.07 -4.39
N GLN A 85 -6.91 -0.23 -4.50
CA GLN A 85 -7.82 -1.27 -4.04
C GLN A 85 -7.17 -2.02 -2.88
N ARG A 86 -7.86 -2.09 -1.75
CA ARG A 86 -7.47 -2.88 -0.58
C ARG A 86 -8.67 -3.64 -0.10
N THR A 87 -8.52 -4.95 0.02
CA THR A 87 -9.60 -5.84 0.40
C THR A 87 -9.30 -6.41 1.78
N THR A 88 -10.27 -6.33 2.68
CA THR A 88 -10.09 -6.94 4.01
C THR A 88 -10.06 -8.47 3.87
N ALA A 89 -9.28 -9.13 4.73
CA ALA A 89 -9.18 -10.59 4.73
C ALA A 89 -10.54 -11.29 4.91
N GLU A 90 -11.48 -10.65 5.60
CA GLU A 90 -12.86 -11.13 5.80
C GLU A 90 -13.70 -11.12 4.50
N THR A 91 -13.36 -10.21 3.58
CA THR A 91 -14.07 -10.01 2.31
C THR A 91 -13.53 -10.92 1.21
N ILE A 92 -12.22 -11.23 1.23
CA ILE A 92 -11.62 -12.16 0.27
C ILE A 92 -11.84 -13.60 0.72
N LYS A 93 -12.82 -14.28 0.11
CA LYS A 93 -13.07 -15.71 0.34
C LYS A 93 -12.60 -16.56 -0.85
N GLY A 94 -12.24 -17.80 -0.55
CA GLY A 94 -11.98 -18.84 -1.55
C GLY A 94 -10.54 -18.89 -2.06
N LYS A 95 -10.35 -19.65 -3.15
CA LYS A 95 -9.05 -19.90 -3.78
C LYS A 95 -8.42 -18.59 -4.26
N GLY A 96 -7.12 -18.42 -3.99
CA GLY A 96 -6.38 -17.21 -4.39
C GLY A 96 -6.46 -16.05 -3.40
N ALA A 97 -7.11 -16.23 -2.23
CA ALA A 97 -7.21 -15.16 -1.25
C ALA A 97 -5.84 -14.74 -0.70
N SER A 98 -4.98 -15.71 -0.38
CA SER A 98 -3.60 -15.48 0.05
C SER A 98 -2.77 -14.72 -0.99
N GLU A 99 -2.94 -15.03 -2.27
CA GLU A 99 -2.21 -14.40 -3.36
C GLU A 99 -2.63 -12.94 -3.57
N ILE A 100 -3.93 -12.65 -3.46
CA ILE A 100 -4.42 -11.26 -3.52
C ILE A 100 -3.94 -10.47 -2.31
N LEU A 101 -4.01 -11.03 -1.10
CA LEU A 101 -3.51 -10.36 0.10
C LEU A 101 -2.00 -10.10 0.02
N ALA A 102 -1.22 -11.04 -0.53
CA ALA A 102 0.21 -10.85 -0.73
C ALA A 102 0.52 -9.74 -1.74
N LEU A 103 -0.23 -9.67 -2.85
CA LEU A 103 -0.14 -8.57 -3.82
C LEU A 103 -0.48 -7.23 -3.17
N GLU A 104 -1.59 -7.16 -2.44
CA GLU A 104 -2.04 -5.95 -1.78
C GLU A 104 -1.06 -5.49 -0.69
N ALA A 105 -0.45 -6.42 0.06
CA ALA A 105 0.59 -6.12 1.04
C ALA A 105 1.86 -5.53 0.39
N ALA A 106 2.30 -6.08 -0.76
CA ALA A 106 3.45 -5.56 -1.48
C ALA A 106 3.21 -4.14 -2.05
N LEU A 107 2.00 -3.89 -2.58
CA LEU A 107 1.57 -2.56 -3.00
C LEU A 107 1.46 -1.60 -1.82
N GLU A 108 0.97 -2.08 -0.67
CA GLU A 108 0.91 -1.28 0.55
C GLU A 108 2.28 -0.86 1.05
N GLN A 109 3.23 -1.79 1.10
CA GLN A 109 4.60 -1.48 1.50
C GLN A 109 5.23 -0.42 0.58
N THR A 110 4.97 -0.52 -0.73
CA THR A 110 5.44 0.46 -1.72
C THR A 110 4.79 1.83 -1.51
N HIS A 111 3.49 1.86 -1.19
CA HIS A 111 2.79 3.08 -0.86
C HIS A 111 3.38 3.76 0.39
N GLN A 112 3.67 2.99 1.44
CA GLN A 112 4.30 3.54 2.65
C GLN A 112 5.71 4.08 2.34
N ALA A 113 6.49 3.38 1.51
CA ALA A 113 7.80 3.85 1.07
C ALA A 113 7.72 5.14 0.24
N LEU A 114 6.72 5.27 -0.64
CA LEU A 114 6.44 6.49 -1.42
C LEU A 114 6.23 7.69 -0.49
N LEU A 115 5.50 7.51 0.62
CA LEU A 115 5.17 8.58 1.55
C LEU A 115 6.31 8.90 2.54
N ALA A 116 7.21 7.95 2.81
CA ALA A 116 8.25 8.10 3.82
C ALA A 116 9.33 9.13 3.44
N ASP A 117 9.76 9.13 2.18
CA ASP A 117 10.77 10.05 1.65
C ASP A 117 10.40 10.40 0.20
N SER A 118 10.54 11.66 -0.21
CA SER A 118 10.17 12.14 -1.56
C SER A 118 11.33 12.16 -2.57
N ALA A 119 12.56 11.98 -2.09
CA ALA A 119 13.79 12.04 -2.88
C ALA A 119 14.44 10.66 -3.08
N GLN A 120 14.21 9.73 -2.16
CA GLN A 120 14.78 8.38 -2.26
C GLN A 120 14.01 7.49 -3.23
N SER A 121 14.72 6.50 -3.78
CA SER A 121 14.12 5.36 -4.49
C SER A 121 13.18 4.62 -3.53
N PHE A 122 11.94 4.42 -3.96
CA PHE A 122 10.91 3.74 -3.16
C PHE A 122 10.38 2.48 -3.86
N LEU A 123 10.64 2.33 -5.16
CA LEU A 123 10.35 1.14 -5.95
C LEU A 123 11.64 0.58 -6.58
N PRO A 124 12.54 -0.04 -5.78
CA PRO A 124 13.72 -0.70 -6.33
C PRO A 124 13.32 -1.85 -7.26
N ALA A 125 14.20 -2.21 -8.21
CA ALA A 125 13.91 -3.22 -9.24
C ALA A 125 13.43 -4.56 -8.65
N THR A 126 14.03 -5.00 -7.56
CA THR A 126 13.65 -6.23 -6.84
C THR A 126 12.22 -6.17 -6.29
N GLN A 127 11.79 -5.01 -5.77
CA GLN A 127 10.42 -4.80 -5.29
C GLN A 127 9.43 -4.78 -6.45
N ASN A 128 9.77 -4.12 -7.56
CA ASN A 128 8.94 -4.09 -8.77
C ASN A 128 8.73 -5.52 -9.31
N GLU A 129 9.79 -6.31 -9.42
CA GLU A 129 9.71 -7.71 -9.84
C GLU A 129 8.87 -8.56 -8.88
N ALA A 130 9.00 -8.35 -7.56
CA ALA A 130 8.19 -9.04 -6.56
C ALA A 130 6.69 -8.73 -6.71
N ILE A 131 6.32 -7.48 -6.96
CA ILE A 131 4.92 -7.08 -7.21
C ILE A 131 4.40 -7.73 -8.50
N ILE A 132 5.19 -7.70 -9.57
CA ILE A 132 4.82 -8.33 -10.86
C ILE A 132 4.62 -9.84 -10.68
N ALA A 133 5.52 -10.51 -9.96
CA ALA A 133 5.42 -11.94 -9.68
C ALA A 133 4.18 -12.27 -8.83
N ALA A 134 3.90 -11.48 -7.79
CA ALA A 134 2.71 -11.61 -6.97
C ALA A 134 1.42 -11.41 -7.80
N ALA A 135 1.38 -10.40 -8.68
CA ALA A 135 0.26 -10.14 -9.55
C ALA A 135 0.01 -11.28 -10.54
N ARG A 136 1.06 -11.82 -11.15
CA ARG A 136 0.96 -13.00 -12.03
C ARG A 136 0.45 -14.22 -11.26
N LYS A 137 1.00 -14.50 -10.08
CA LYS A 137 0.56 -15.61 -9.24
C LYS A 137 -0.93 -15.47 -8.87
N ALA A 138 -1.35 -14.29 -8.43
CA ALA A 138 -2.75 -14.00 -8.17
C ALA A 138 -3.64 -14.24 -9.41
N ALA A 139 -3.24 -13.73 -10.57
CA ALA A 139 -3.99 -13.90 -11.82
C ALA A 139 -4.13 -15.37 -12.24
N THR A 140 -3.09 -16.20 -12.03
CA THR A 140 -3.17 -17.65 -12.32
C THR A 140 -4.17 -18.38 -11.42
N VAL A 141 -4.27 -17.97 -10.15
CA VAL A 141 -5.12 -18.64 -9.16
C VAL A 141 -6.55 -18.09 -9.19
N ARG A 142 -6.72 -16.81 -9.53
CA ARG A 142 -8.00 -16.10 -9.55
C ARG A 142 -8.13 -15.17 -10.78
N PRO A 143 -8.33 -15.74 -11.98
CA PRO A 143 -8.35 -14.96 -13.23
C PRO A 143 -9.56 -14.03 -13.36
N ALA A 144 -10.67 -14.35 -12.70
CA ALA A 144 -11.89 -13.53 -12.73
C ALA A 144 -11.83 -12.30 -11.81
N TRP A 145 -10.73 -12.09 -11.07
CA TRP A 145 -10.55 -10.91 -10.23
C TRP A 145 -10.24 -9.67 -11.09
N ASN A 146 -10.70 -8.49 -10.64
CA ASN A 146 -10.40 -7.25 -11.33
C ASN A 146 -9.00 -6.76 -10.93
N TYR A 147 -8.05 -6.81 -11.87
CA TYR A 147 -6.66 -6.38 -11.64
C TYR A 147 -6.36 -4.95 -12.10
N SER A 148 -7.32 -4.24 -12.70
CA SER A 148 -7.05 -2.94 -13.33
C SER A 148 -6.58 -1.89 -12.33
N ALA A 149 -7.15 -1.88 -11.12
CA ALA A 149 -6.74 -0.96 -10.06
C ALA A 149 -5.28 -1.19 -9.63
N TYR A 150 -4.84 -2.44 -9.48
CA TYR A 150 -3.44 -2.75 -9.13
C TYR A 150 -2.46 -2.38 -10.25
N GLN A 151 -2.87 -2.56 -11.51
CA GLN A 151 -2.06 -2.18 -12.67
C GLN A 151 -1.89 -0.66 -12.75
N GLN A 152 -2.96 0.11 -12.53
CA GLN A 152 -2.93 1.57 -12.47
C GLN A 152 -2.03 2.07 -11.34
N GLU A 153 -2.18 1.47 -10.15
CA GLU A 153 -1.36 1.80 -8.98
C GLU A 153 0.13 1.54 -9.23
N LEU A 154 0.47 0.39 -9.81
CA LEU A 154 1.87 0.04 -10.12
C LEU A 154 2.46 0.95 -11.21
N ALA A 155 1.70 1.26 -12.27
CA ALA A 155 2.15 2.15 -13.33
C ALA A 155 2.46 3.55 -12.79
N PHE A 156 1.62 4.04 -11.88
CA PHE A 156 1.86 5.29 -11.17
C PHE A 156 3.17 5.24 -10.36
N TYR A 157 3.42 4.16 -9.60
CA TYR A 157 4.68 4.03 -8.85
C TYR A 157 5.91 4.00 -9.75
N GLN A 158 5.85 3.32 -10.89
CA GLN A 158 6.95 3.30 -11.86
C GLN A 158 7.23 4.69 -12.45
N GLN A 159 6.18 5.46 -12.75
CA GLN A 159 6.32 6.82 -13.23
C GLN A 159 6.95 7.74 -12.18
N GLU A 160 6.48 7.66 -10.93
CA GLU A 160 6.98 8.49 -9.85
C GLU A 160 8.43 8.12 -9.45
N GLU A 161 8.79 6.83 -9.50
CA GLU A 161 10.17 6.37 -9.33
C GLU A 161 11.08 6.96 -10.42
N THR A 162 10.66 6.88 -11.69
CA THR A 162 11.40 7.47 -12.81
C THR A 162 11.60 8.97 -12.63
N ARG A 163 10.58 9.67 -12.13
CA ARG A 163 10.65 11.11 -11.83
C ARG A 163 11.64 11.43 -10.71
N ARG A 164 11.74 10.58 -9.68
CA ARG A 164 12.69 10.78 -8.56
C ARG A 164 14.12 10.47 -8.96
N MET A 165 14.31 9.47 -9.83
CA MET A 165 15.63 9.05 -10.32
C MET A 165 16.13 9.91 -11.49
N ALA A 166 15.28 10.76 -12.06
CA ALA A 166 15.69 11.69 -13.11
C ALA A 166 16.82 12.60 -12.57
N PRO A 167 17.94 12.72 -13.29
CA PRO A 167 19.04 13.58 -12.87
C PRO A 167 18.55 15.03 -12.75
N ALA A 168 19.05 15.74 -11.73
CA ALA A 168 18.73 17.15 -11.55
C ALA A 168 19.09 17.93 -12.84
N PRO A 169 18.23 18.86 -13.28
CA PRO A 169 18.51 19.66 -14.46
C PRO A 169 19.84 20.43 -14.27
N ALA A 170 20.70 20.36 -15.28
CA ALA A 170 22.00 21.03 -15.23
C ALA A 170 21.81 22.54 -14.99
N PRO A 171 22.68 23.18 -14.19
CA PRO A 171 22.60 24.62 -13.97
C PRO A 171 22.72 25.35 -15.30
N ALA A 172 21.83 26.31 -15.55
CA ALA A 172 21.80 27.06 -16.79
C ALA A 172 23.17 27.74 -17.02
N PRO A 173 23.69 27.74 -18.27
CA PRO A 173 24.96 28.39 -18.57
C PRO A 173 24.87 29.87 -18.22
N ALA A 174 25.85 30.36 -17.46
CA ALA A 174 25.94 31.76 -17.07
C ALA A 174 25.86 32.64 -18.32
N LYS A 175 24.93 33.61 -18.33
CA LYS A 175 24.81 34.57 -19.42
C LYS A 175 26.16 35.26 -19.61
N PRO A 176 26.74 35.31 -20.83
CA PRO A 176 28.00 36.00 -21.06
C PRO A 176 27.83 37.48 -20.75
N VAL A 177 28.57 37.96 -19.76
CA VAL A 177 28.68 39.38 -19.43
C VAL A 177 29.30 40.07 -20.64
N ARG A 178 28.51 40.86 -21.38
CA ARG A 178 29.03 41.72 -22.45
C ARG A 178 30.00 42.72 -21.84
N LYS A 179 31.29 42.59 -22.14
CA LYS A 179 32.29 43.60 -21.78
C LYS A 179 31.95 44.92 -22.50
N PRO A 180 31.96 46.07 -21.81
CA PRO A 180 31.78 47.36 -22.46
C PRO A 180 32.95 47.61 -23.42
N ARG A 181 32.60 47.91 -24.68
CA ARG A 181 33.56 48.34 -25.70
C ARG A 181 33.99 49.76 -25.32
N LYS A 182 35.29 49.95 -25.07
CA LYS A 182 35.89 51.28 -24.90
C LYS A 182 36.11 51.93 -26.26
#